data_AF-A0A842MTL3-F1
#
_entry.id   AF-A0A842MTL3-F1
#
_cell.length_a   1.000
_cell.length_b   1.000
_cell.length_c   1.000
_cell.angle_alpha   90.00
_cell.angle_beta   90.00
_cell.angle_gamma   90.00
#
_symmetry.space_group_name_H-M   'P 1'
#
loop_
_entity.id
_entity.type
_entity.pdbx_description
1 polymer ?
#
loop_
_entity_poly.entity_id
_entity_poly.type
_entity_poly.pdbx_seq_one_letter_code
_entity_poly.pdbx_strand_id
1 'polypeptide(L)'
;MGKTYYDTADPTPNIDEAPALFSRVLQSKHVDILSLNENEAIFYASLLDEDIKKRLGSISLEELALESAELLASHLQARIDLHTTRFSATVTKNGVKASVSAFNVPVLRVTGAGDAWNAGNILGDAYGLSDEARLMLANAVAAYYISSPDASHPGRAELINFCERLCSRNQNR
;
A
#
# COMPACT_ATOMS: atom_id res chain seq x y z
N MET A 1 3.33 -18.15 15.33
CA MET A 1 4.59 -17.45 14.98
C MET A 1 4.23 -16.01 14.68
N GLY A 2 4.95 -15.02 15.21
CA GLY A 2 4.68 -13.61 14.91
C GLY A 2 5.07 -13.27 13.47
N LYS A 3 4.44 -12.26 12.87
CA LYS A 3 4.81 -11.69 11.57
C LYS A 3 5.32 -10.26 11.77
N THR A 4 6.31 -9.87 10.97
CA THR A 4 6.81 -8.49 10.91
C THR A 4 6.19 -7.75 9.72
N TYR A 5 5.50 -6.66 10.01
CA TYR A 5 5.00 -5.70 9.04
C TYR A 5 5.87 -4.45 9.09
N TYR A 6 6.37 -3.99 7.94
CA TYR A 6 7.25 -2.83 7.87
C TYR A 6 6.70 -1.80 6.90
N ASP A 7 6.57 -0.57 7.39
CA ASP A 7 6.33 0.64 6.60
C ASP A 7 7.58 1.51 6.77
N THR A 8 8.18 1.92 5.67
CA THR A 8 9.43 2.70 5.68
C THR A 8 9.20 4.17 5.97
N ALA A 9 7.95 4.65 5.84
CA ALA A 9 7.63 6.05 5.62
C ALA A 9 8.37 6.65 4.41
N ASP A 10 8.24 7.96 4.21
CA ASP A 10 8.95 8.68 3.16
C ASP A 10 10.48 8.60 3.40
N PRO A 11 11.27 8.02 2.47
CA PRO A 11 12.71 7.92 2.60
C PRO A 11 13.42 9.26 2.32
N THR A 12 12.74 10.25 1.75
CA THR A 12 13.32 11.55 1.35
C THR A 12 14.07 12.29 2.46
N PRO A 13 13.55 12.39 3.70
CA PRO A 13 14.25 13.05 4.80
C PRO A 13 15.58 12.41 5.21
N ASN A 14 15.81 11.14 4.85
CA ASN A 14 17.02 10.40 5.21
C ASN A 14 17.56 9.56 4.03
N ILE A 15 17.66 10.22 2.87
CA ILE A 15 18.01 9.58 1.60
C ILE A 15 19.37 8.90 1.62
N ASP A 16 20.33 9.44 2.38
CA ASP A 16 21.69 8.92 2.46
C ASP A 16 21.78 7.60 3.26
N GLU A 17 20.89 7.41 4.24
CA GLU A 17 20.84 6.18 5.05
C GLU A 17 19.90 5.13 4.49
N ALA A 18 18.97 5.51 3.60
CA ALA A 18 17.99 4.60 3.02
C ALA A 18 18.60 3.36 2.30
N PRO A 19 19.75 3.44 1.61
CA PRO A 19 20.44 2.25 1.07
C PRO A 19 20.92 1.28 2.16
N ALA A 20 21.34 1.79 3.32
CA ALA A 20 21.74 0.96 4.45
C ALA A 20 20.51 0.25 5.06
N LEU A 21 19.37 0.94 5.17
CA LEU A 21 18.10 0.32 5.57
C LEU A 21 17.70 -0.79 4.60
N PHE A 22 17.76 -0.51 3.29
CA PHE A 22 17.41 -1.47 2.25
C PHE A 22 18.25 -2.75 2.35
N SER A 23 19.57 -2.61 2.37
CA SER A 23 20.50 -3.75 2.40
C SER A 23 20.49 -4.54 3.72
N ARG A 24 20.32 -3.86 4.86
CA ARG A 24 20.44 -4.50 6.18
C ARG A 24 19.12 -5.04 6.72
N VAL A 25 18.01 -4.39 6.39
CA VAL A 25 16.68 -4.71 6.94
C VAL A 25 15.78 -5.30 5.86
N LEU A 26 15.54 -4.59 4.76
CA LEU A 26 14.54 -5.00 3.77
C LEU A 26 14.97 -6.25 2.99
N GLN A 27 16.26 -6.39 2.67
CA GLN A 27 16.82 -7.59 2.04
C GLN A 27 17.06 -8.76 3.02
N SER A 28 16.80 -8.56 4.31
CA SER A 28 16.96 -9.60 5.32
C SER A 28 15.75 -10.56 5.37
N LYS A 29 15.78 -11.53 6.28
CA LYS A 29 14.66 -12.45 6.55
C LYS A 29 13.71 -11.96 7.65
N HIS A 30 13.91 -10.74 8.15
CA HIS A 30 13.18 -10.25 9.32
C HIS A 30 11.86 -9.55 8.96
N VAL A 31 11.66 -9.20 7.69
CA VAL A 31 10.46 -8.51 7.20
C VAL A 31 9.61 -9.52 6.42
N ASP A 32 8.41 -9.82 6.92
CA ASP A 32 7.47 -10.71 6.24
C ASP A 32 6.62 -9.94 5.23
N ILE A 33 6.24 -8.71 5.58
CA ILE A 33 5.39 -7.83 4.78
C ILE A 33 6.02 -6.44 4.73
N LEU A 34 6.24 -5.92 3.53
CA LEU A 34 6.70 -4.56 3.28
C LEU A 34 5.57 -3.78 2.61
N SER A 35 5.08 -2.74 3.28
CA SER A 35 4.05 -1.84 2.76
C SER A 35 4.69 -0.62 2.14
N LEU A 36 4.23 -0.23 0.96
CA LEU A 36 4.81 0.89 0.20
C LEU A 36 3.70 1.66 -0.52
N ASN A 37 3.82 2.99 -0.56
CA ASN A 37 3.13 3.81 -1.55
C ASN A 37 3.91 3.88 -2.88
N GLU A 38 3.39 4.67 -3.83
CA GLU A 38 4.01 4.85 -5.14
C GLU A 38 5.46 5.35 -5.05
N ASN A 39 5.70 6.39 -4.24
CA ASN A 39 7.00 7.04 -4.14
C ASN A 39 8.04 6.12 -3.50
N GLU A 40 7.66 5.42 -2.43
CA GLU A 40 8.52 4.48 -1.71
C GLU A 40 8.89 3.28 -2.59
N ALA A 41 7.91 2.70 -3.31
CA ALA A 41 8.16 1.60 -4.23
C ALA A 41 9.17 1.99 -5.31
N ILE A 42 8.95 3.13 -5.98
CA ILE A 42 9.85 3.66 -7.01
C ILE A 42 11.23 3.95 -6.42
N PHE A 43 11.29 4.55 -5.23
CA PHE A 43 12.54 4.87 -4.56
C PHE A 43 13.38 3.60 -4.31
N TYR A 44 12.84 2.60 -3.63
CA TYR A 44 13.59 1.39 -3.29
C TYR A 44 13.90 0.54 -4.53
N ALA A 45 12.99 0.48 -5.50
CA ALA A 45 13.26 -0.19 -6.77
C ALA A 45 14.43 0.48 -7.52
N SER A 46 14.56 1.81 -7.44
CA SER A 46 15.68 2.53 -8.05
C SER A 46 17.05 2.25 -7.43
N LEU A 47 17.10 1.65 -6.23
CA LEU A 47 18.35 1.18 -5.63
C LEU A 47 18.81 -0.16 -6.23
N LEU A 48 17.90 -0.89 -6.88
CA LEU A 48 18.19 -2.13 -7.60
C LEU A 48 18.43 -1.89 -9.08
N ASP A 49 17.65 -0.99 -9.69
CA ASP A 49 17.70 -0.66 -11.10
C ASP A 49 17.50 0.85 -11.32
N GLU A 50 18.57 1.56 -11.69
CA GLU A 50 18.52 3.00 -11.95
C GLU A 50 17.62 3.37 -13.13
N ASP A 51 17.31 2.43 -14.04
CA ASP A 51 16.43 2.69 -15.19
C ASP A 51 14.97 2.94 -14.77
N ILE A 52 14.56 2.53 -13.57
CA ILE A 52 13.24 2.85 -13.01
C ILE A 52 13.00 4.37 -13.02
N LYS A 53 14.00 5.17 -12.62
CA LYS A 53 13.87 6.63 -12.59
C LYS A 53 13.79 7.23 -13.99
N LYS A 54 14.39 6.60 -15.00
CA LYS A 54 14.33 7.07 -16.40
C LYS A 54 12.94 6.93 -17.00
N ARG A 55 12.09 6.08 -16.42
CA ARG A 55 10.72 5.81 -16.87
C ARG A 55 9.68 6.72 -16.22
N LEU A 56 10.08 7.55 -15.24
CA LEU A 56 9.23 8.59 -14.67
C LEU A 56 8.72 9.53 -15.78
N GLY A 57 7.41 9.74 -15.83
CA GLY A 57 6.74 10.55 -16.85
C GLY A 57 6.51 9.86 -18.20
N SER A 58 7.04 8.64 -18.40
CA SER A 58 6.75 7.83 -19.61
C SER A 58 5.49 6.98 -19.46
N ILE A 59 5.19 6.56 -18.23
CA ILE A 59 3.97 5.83 -17.83
C ILE A 59 3.36 6.50 -16.59
N SER A 60 2.16 6.07 -16.17
CA SER A 60 1.56 6.61 -14.94
C SER A 60 2.36 6.24 -13.70
N LEU A 61 2.24 7.05 -12.64
CA LEU A 61 2.97 6.83 -11.40
C LEU A 61 2.60 5.48 -10.76
N GLU A 62 1.32 5.11 -10.84
CA GLU A 62 0.78 3.89 -10.27
C GLU A 62 1.22 2.64 -11.06
N GLU A 63 1.32 2.74 -12.39
CA GLU A 63 1.89 1.67 -13.22
C GLU A 63 3.38 1.47 -12.91
N LEU A 64 4.15 2.56 -12.82
CA LEU A 64 5.57 2.48 -12.46
C LEU A 64 5.77 1.92 -11.05
N ALA A 65 4.90 2.27 -10.11
CA ALA A 65 4.91 1.74 -8.76
C ALA A 65 4.63 0.22 -8.73
N LEU A 66 3.71 -0.27 -9.56
CA LEU A 66 3.45 -1.71 -9.67
C LEU A 66 4.66 -2.46 -10.21
N GLU A 67 5.27 -1.98 -11.29
CA GLU A 67 6.50 -2.59 -11.83
C GLU A 67 7.65 -2.53 -10.82
N SER A 68 7.74 -1.42 -10.07
CA SER A 68 8.71 -1.27 -8.98
C SER A 68 8.47 -2.30 -7.87
N ALA A 69 7.20 -2.54 -7.50
CA ALA A 69 6.82 -3.56 -6.54
C ALA A 69 7.13 -4.98 -7.04
N GLU A 70 6.96 -5.28 -8.33
CA GLU A 70 7.37 -6.55 -8.93
C GLU A 70 8.88 -6.75 -8.91
N LEU A 71 9.65 -5.71 -9.26
CA LEU A 71 11.11 -5.74 -9.16
C LEU A 71 11.56 -6.00 -7.72
N LEU A 72 11.00 -5.28 -6.75
CA LEU A 72 11.28 -5.47 -5.33
C LEU A 72 10.92 -6.88 -4.88
N ALA A 73 9.73 -7.38 -5.22
CA ALA A 73 9.29 -8.72 -4.83
C ALA A 73 10.20 -9.82 -5.38
N SER A 74 10.82 -9.63 -6.55
CA SER A 74 11.80 -10.59 -7.10
C SER A 74 13.12 -10.64 -6.32
N HIS A 75 13.48 -9.56 -5.62
CA HIS A 75 14.75 -9.43 -4.87
C HIS A 75 14.59 -9.60 -3.35
N LEU A 76 13.41 -9.30 -2.80
CA LEU A 76 13.13 -9.36 -1.36
C LEU A 76 12.44 -10.67 -0.97
N GLN A 77 12.55 -11.08 0.29
CA GLN A 77 11.76 -12.22 0.80
C GLN A 77 10.35 -11.81 1.22
N ALA A 78 10.16 -10.54 1.58
CA ALA A 78 8.89 -9.99 2.00
C ALA A 78 7.85 -10.05 0.88
N ARG A 79 6.58 -10.25 1.27
CA ARG A 79 5.43 -9.88 0.44
C ARG A 79 5.39 -8.36 0.35
N ILE A 80 5.19 -7.83 -0.85
CA ILE A 80 5.02 -6.40 -1.06
C ILE A 80 3.52 -6.10 -1.10
N ASP A 81 3.08 -5.20 -0.23
CA ASP A 81 1.72 -4.66 -0.24
C ASP A 81 1.81 -3.20 -0.71
N LEU A 82 1.48 -2.97 -1.98
CA LEU A 82 1.50 -1.66 -2.62
C LEU A 82 0.14 -0.97 -2.43
N HIS A 83 0.14 0.28 -1.97
CA HIS A 83 -1.06 1.09 -1.90
C HIS A 83 -0.89 2.41 -2.67
N THR A 84 -1.71 2.59 -3.70
CA THR A 84 -1.69 3.78 -4.56
C THR A 84 -2.98 4.58 -4.41
N THR A 85 -3.02 5.78 -4.98
CA THR A 85 -4.24 6.58 -5.04
C THR A 85 -5.36 5.94 -5.89
N ARG A 86 -5.03 4.96 -6.76
CA ARG A 86 -5.99 4.35 -7.71
C ARG A 86 -6.29 2.89 -7.42
N PHE A 87 -5.36 2.15 -6.83
CA PHE A 87 -5.54 0.74 -6.49
C PHE A 87 -4.58 0.34 -5.37
N SER A 88 -4.75 -0.88 -4.88
CA SER A 88 -3.73 -1.53 -4.06
C SER A 88 -3.48 -2.92 -4.59
N ALA A 89 -2.27 -3.42 -4.40
CA ALA A 89 -1.85 -4.70 -4.93
C ALA A 89 -0.99 -5.46 -3.92
N THR A 90 -1.12 -6.78 -3.96
CA THR A 90 -0.22 -7.68 -3.25
C THR A 90 0.66 -8.38 -4.26
N VAL A 91 1.97 -8.23 -4.09
CA VAL A 91 2.98 -8.72 -5.01
C VAL A 91 3.93 -9.65 -4.26
N THR A 92 4.25 -10.77 -4.90
CA THR A 92 5.17 -11.79 -4.37
C THR A 92 6.20 -12.14 -5.44
N LYS A 93 7.18 -12.99 -5.10
CA LYS A 93 8.11 -13.59 -6.08
C LYS A 93 7.42 -14.28 -7.27
N ASN A 94 6.17 -14.69 -7.09
CA ASN A 94 5.37 -15.36 -8.11
C ASN A 94 4.48 -14.37 -8.90
N GLY A 95 4.77 -13.06 -8.83
CA GLY A 95 3.99 -11.99 -9.44
C GLY A 95 2.88 -11.44 -8.56
N VAL A 96 2.00 -10.65 -9.19
CA VAL A 96 0.83 -10.03 -8.57
C VAL A 96 -0.19 -11.10 -8.15
N LYS A 97 -0.53 -11.12 -6.87
CA LYS A 97 -1.52 -12.04 -6.29
C LYS A 97 -2.93 -11.48 -6.32
N ALA A 98 -3.07 -10.19 -6.01
CA ALA A 98 -4.34 -9.48 -6.02
C ALA A 98 -4.11 -8.02 -6.39
N SER A 99 -5.10 -7.40 -7.03
CA SER A 99 -5.17 -5.96 -7.27
C SER A 99 -6.61 -5.50 -7.11
N VAL A 100 -6.83 -4.47 -6.30
CA VAL A 100 -8.16 -3.96 -5.93
C VAL A 100 -8.17 -2.45 -6.09
N SER A 101 -9.14 -1.92 -6.84
CA SER A 101 -9.30 -0.47 -7.03
C SER A 101 -9.54 0.26 -5.71
N ALA A 102 -9.00 1.48 -5.60
CA ALA A 102 -9.29 2.39 -4.50
C ALA A 102 -10.73 2.93 -4.63
N PHE A 103 -11.33 3.30 -3.50
CA PHE A 103 -12.66 3.89 -3.51
C PHE A 103 -12.59 5.35 -3.98
N ASN A 104 -13.49 5.71 -4.90
CA ASN A 104 -13.63 7.09 -5.33
C ASN A 104 -14.44 7.90 -4.31
N VAL A 105 -13.75 8.64 -3.45
CA VAL A 105 -14.33 9.47 -2.39
C VAL A 105 -13.74 10.88 -2.41
N PRO A 106 -14.46 11.90 -1.91
CA PRO A 106 -13.87 13.22 -1.69
C PRO A 106 -12.67 13.12 -0.74
N VAL A 107 -11.51 13.58 -1.18
CA VAL A 107 -10.27 13.58 -0.39
C VAL A 107 -10.17 14.91 0.34
N LEU A 108 -10.33 14.89 1.66
CA LEU A 108 -10.21 16.06 2.53
C LEU A 108 -8.80 16.21 3.10
N ARG A 109 -8.03 15.11 3.17
CA ARG A 109 -6.64 15.06 3.66
C ARG A 109 -5.90 13.85 3.11
N VAL A 110 -4.57 13.93 3.10
CA VAL A 110 -3.68 12.84 2.66
C VAL A 110 -2.76 12.32 3.77
N THR A 111 -2.38 13.20 4.71
CA THR A 111 -1.56 12.82 5.86
C THR A 111 -2.29 11.78 6.71
N GLY A 112 -1.63 10.65 7.00
CA GLY A 112 -2.21 9.51 7.74
C GLY A 112 -3.04 8.54 6.89
N ALA A 113 -3.17 8.77 5.58
CA ALA A 113 -3.87 7.83 4.70
C ALA A 113 -3.16 6.47 4.62
N GLY A 114 -1.83 6.48 4.51
CA GLY A 114 -0.99 5.27 4.56
C GLY A 114 -1.12 4.53 5.89
N ASP A 115 -1.08 5.25 7.02
CA ASP A 115 -1.26 4.67 8.35
C ASP A 115 -2.63 3.98 8.50
N ALA A 116 -3.70 4.64 8.05
CA ALA A 116 -5.04 4.09 8.06
C ALA A 116 -5.14 2.84 7.15
N TRP A 117 -4.53 2.89 5.97
CA TRP A 117 -4.46 1.76 5.06
C TRP A 117 -3.71 0.58 5.69
N ASN A 118 -2.53 0.82 6.25
CA ASN A 118 -1.70 -0.17 6.94
C ASN A 118 -2.44 -0.82 8.10
N ALA A 119 -3.16 -0.03 8.91
CA ALA A 119 -3.97 -0.57 10.01
C ALA A 119 -5.05 -1.54 9.50
N GLY A 120 -5.75 -1.18 8.41
CA GLY A 120 -6.73 -2.06 7.78
C GLY A 120 -6.10 -3.32 7.19
N ASN A 121 -4.91 -3.18 6.58
CA ASN A 121 -4.17 -4.29 5.99
C ASN A 121 -3.68 -5.29 7.05
N ILE A 122 -3.08 -4.80 8.14
CA ILE A 122 -2.64 -5.60 9.29
C ILE A 122 -3.83 -6.33 9.92
N LEU A 123 -4.96 -5.65 10.09
CA LEU A 123 -6.18 -6.26 10.61
C LEU A 123 -6.65 -7.42 9.70
N GLY A 124 -6.71 -7.20 8.39
CA GLY A 124 -7.12 -8.23 7.44
C GLY A 124 -6.17 -9.42 7.41
N ASP A 125 -4.86 -9.20 7.48
CA ASP A 125 -3.85 -10.26 7.56
C ASP A 125 -3.98 -11.07 8.86
N ALA A 126 -4.20 -10.40 9.99
CA ALA A 126 -4.38 -11.05 11.30
C ALA A 126 -5.64 -11.94 11.35
N TYR A 127 -6.69 -11.59 10.62
CA TYR A 127 -7.90 -12.41 10.48
C TYR A 127 -7.80 -13.49 9.39
N GLY A 128 -6.69 -13.57 8.65
CA GLY A 128 -6.51 -14.56 7.58
C GLY A 128 -7.45 -14.35 6.39
N LEU A 129 -7.82 -13.10 6.10
CA LEU A 129 -8.61 -12.77 4.92
C LEU A 129 -7.84 -13.09 3.63
N SER A 130 -8.56 -13.31 2.52
CA SER A 130 -7.91 -13.40 1.20
C SER A 130 -7.21 -12.09 0.85
N ASP A 131 -6.25 -12.13 -0.07
CA ASP A 131 -5.51 -10.94 -0.49
C ASP A 131 -6.48 -9.84 -0.98
N GLU A 132 -7.48 -10.18 -1.79
CA GLU A 132 -8.48 -9.21 -2.28
C GLU A 132 -9.32 -8.62 -1.14
N ALA A 133 -9.81 -9.47 -0.23
CA ALA A 133 -10.65 -9.02 0.89
C ALA A 133 -9.86 -8.14 1.88
N ARG A 134 -8.59 -8.47 2.11
CA ARG A 134 -7.65 -7.69 2.93
C ARG A 134 -7.36 -6.33 2.29
N LEU A 135 -7.03 -6.28 1.00
CA LEU A 135 -6.80 -5.02 0.28
C LEU A 135 -8.07 -4.16 0.22
N MET A 136 -9.24 -4.77 0.01
CA MET A 136 -10.53 -4.07 0.05
C MET A 136 -10.80 -3.44 1.43
N LEU A 137 -10.51 -4.16 2.51
CA LEU A 137 -10.63 -3.66 3.87
C LEU A 137 -9.69 -2.46 4.10
N ALA A 138 -8.42 -2.60 3.71
CA ALA A 138 -7.43 -1.52 3.82
C ALA A 138 -7.86 -0.26 3.04
N ASN A 139 -8.33 -0.44 1.80
CA ASN A 139 -8.88 0.63 0.97
C ASN A 139 -10.09 1.31 1.64
N ALA A 140 -10.98 0.53 2.27
CA ALA A 140 -12.17 1.08 2.91
C ALA A 140 -11.82 1.91 4.16
N VAL A 141 -10.87 1.44 4.97
CA VAL A 141 -10.38 2.16 6.16
C VAL A 141 -9.70 3.48 5.75
N ALA A 142 -8.82 3.44 4.74
CA ALA A 142 -8.18 4.64 4.22
C ALA A 142 -9.21 5.62 3.60
N ALA A 143 -10.14 5.12 2.80
CA ALA A 143 -11.19 5.93 2.18
C ALA A 143 -12.10 6.61 3.21
N TYR A 144 -12.44 5.91 4.30
CA TYR A 144 -13.19 6.51 5.41
C TYR A 144 -12.39 7.66 6.03
N TYR A 145 -11.13 7.41 6.37
CA TYR A 145 -10.27 8.38 7.03
C TYR A 145 -10.08 9.66 6.18
N ILE A 146 -9.74 9.52 4.91
CA ILE A 146 -9.46 10.67 4.03
C ILE A 146 -10.72 11.47 3.68
N SER A 147 -11.90 10.87 3.77
CA SER A 147 -13.18 11.53 3.51
C SER A 147 -13.91 12.01 4.76
N SER A 148 -13.37 11.70 5.95
CA SER A 148 -13.89 12.17 7.23
C SER A 148 -13.52 13.65 7.46
N PRO A 149 -14.47 14.53 7.82
CA PRO A 149 -14.19 15.91 8.20
C PRO A 149 -13.27 16.05 9.41
N ASP A 150 -13.23 15.03 10.28
CA ASP A 150 -12.51 15.07 11.56
C ASP A 150 -11.23 14.21 11.59
N ALA A 151 -10.81 13.60 10.47
CA ALA A 151 -9.74 12.58 10.44
C ALA A 151 -10.04 11.38 11.35
N SER A 152 -11.31 11.05 11.55
CA SER A 152 -11.66 9.93 12.40
C SER A 152 -11.31 8.59 11.73
N HIS A 153 -10.73 7.68 12.50
CA HIS A 153 -10.60 6.28 12.13
C HIS A 153 -11.92 5.55 12.44
N PRO A 154 -12.41 4.68 11.55
CA PRO A 154 -13.72 4.06 11.73
C PRO A 154 -13.67 2.94 12.76
N GLY A 155 -14.69 2.87 13.62
CA GLY A 155 -15.09 1.62 14.26
C GLY A 155 -15.79 0.68 13.27
N ARG A 156 -15.99 -0.59 13.68
CA ARG A 156 -16.59 -1.63 12.82
C ARG A 156 -17.95 -1.20 12.23
N ALA A 157 -18.85 -0.68 13.05
CA ALA A 157 -20.19 -0.30 12.59
C ALA A 157 -20.16 0.88 11.60
N GLU A 158 -19.26 1.85 11.83
CA GLU A 158 -19.09 3.00 10.96
C GLU A 158 -18.53 2.59 9.59
N LEU A 159 -17.57 1.67 9.57
CA LEU A 159 -17.00 1.13 8.35
C LEU A 159 -18.04 0.35 7.53
N ILE A 160 -18.85 -0.50 8.17
CA ILE A 160 -19.95 -1.23 7.51
C ILE A 160 -20.91 -0.23 6.86
N ASN A 161 -21.41 0.73 7.64
CA ASN A 161 -22.33 1.76 7.14
C ASN A 161 -21.71 2.58 6.00
N PHE A 162 -20.40 2.86 6.05
CA PHE A 162 -19.68 3.55 5.00
C PHE A 162 -19.63 2.74 3.71
N CYS A 163 -19.28 1.46 3.78
CA CYS A 163 -19.25 0.56 2.63
C CYS A 163 -20.65 0.40 1.98
N GLU A 164 -21.71 0.24 2.78
CA GLU A 164 -23.09 0.14 2.28
C GLU A 164 -23.51 1.39 1.49
N ARG A 165 -23.12 2.58 1.96
CA ARG A 165 -23.37 3.84 1.24
C ARG A 165 -22.62 3.90 -0.09
N LEU A 166 -21.37 3.41 -0.14
CA LEU A 166 -20.59 3.37 -1.38
C LEU A 166 -21.20 2.40 -2.40
N CYS A 167 -21.62 1.21 -1.98
CA CYS A 167 -22.33 0.27 -2.84
C CYS A 167 -23.63 0.85 -3.40
N SER A 168 -24.42 1.52 -2.56
CA SER A 168 -25.69 2.16 -2.96
C SER A 168 -25.50 3.29 -3.97
N ARG A 169 -24.38 4.02 -3.92
CA ARG A 169 -24.04 5.09 -4.88
C ARG A 169 -23.61 4.55 -6.24
N ASN A 170 -22.94 3.40 -6.27
CA ASN A 170 -22.48 2.77 -7.51
C ASN A 170 -23.61 2.10 -8.30
N GLN A 171 -24.73 1.74 -7.67
CA GLN A 171 -25.91 1.19 -8.35
C GLN A 171 -26.79 2.27 -9.03
N ASN A 172 -26.59 3.55 -8.68
CA ASN A 172 -27.37 4.68 -9.19
C ASN A 172 -26.60 5.53 -10.24
N ARG A 173 -25.50 5.01 -10.77
CA ARG A 173 -24.73 5.56 -11.89
C ARG A 173 -24.82 4.63 -13.09
#